data_AF-Q64X59-F1
#
_entry.id   AF-Q64X59-F1
#
_cell.length_a   1.000
_cell.length_b   1.000
_cell.length_c   1.000
_cell.angle_alpha   90.00
_cell.angle_beta   90.00
_cell.angle_gamma   90.00
#
_symmetry.space_group_name_H-M   'P 1'
#
loop_
_entity.id
_entity.type
_entity.pdbx_description
1 polymer ?
#
loop_
_entity_poly.entity_id
_entity_poly.type
_entity_poly.pdbx_seq_one_letter_code
_entity_poly.pdbx_strand_id
1 'polypeptide(L)'
;MTDSIQIHRKKASFILAVSVTSYSVIATYLYNCHQINLMEYTTPIILSIVLLTLSCAFSQRFFYRYLIKNNVCISFGKQKESIPLEITQPSDTLTPEVEVIEVPTVKNDYTDGYDERIAEIEREKAEQQADIMRVMHEYTTYSMAEFLSKDDLITLHENIESFAHGQSDLYKPIRSKFDNPLNTLDIRHFVWNIGIRLNIPVEKCAEFIKTIFPHELKNATLFYLSKNLRTTGICKIPLDIPLKGEYYFNCLKKSDD
;
A
#
# COMPACT_ATOMS: atom_id res chain seq x y z
N MET A 1 29.18 3.24 -6.11
CA MET A 1 28.18 3.85 -5.21
C MET A 1 28.47 5.33 -4.92
N THR A 2 29.74 5.75 -4.89
CA THR A 2 30.17 7.13 -4.59
C THR A 2 29.80 8.16 -5.66
N ASP A 3 29.80 7.78 -6.95
CA ASP A 3 29.59 8.71 -8.07
C ASP A 3 28.14 9.18 -8.21
N SER A 4 27.14 8.33 -7.93
CA SER A 4 25.72 8.71 -8.03
C SER A 4 25.32 9.74 -6.97
N ILE A 5 25.85 9.60 -5.75
CA ILE A 5 25.68 10.56 -4.65
C ILE A 5 26.32 11.90 -5.00
N GLN A 6 27.51 11.87 -5.62
CA GLN A 6 28.22 13.08 -6.03
C GLN A 6 27.49 13.82 -7.17
N ILE A 7 26.91 13.08 -8.12
CA ILE A 7 26.09 13.63 -9.22
C ILE A 7 24.79 14.24 -8.68
N HIS A 8 24.10 13.58 -7.75
CA HIS A 8 22.88 14.10 -7.14
C HIS A 8 23.16 15.40 -6.35
N ARG A 9 24.27 15.43 -5.58
CA ARG A 9 24.69 16.61 -4.82
C ARG A 9 25.01 17.81 -5.72
N LYS A 10 25.67 17.58 -6.85
CA LYS A 10 25.95 18.64 -7.85
C LYS A 10 24.67 19.17 -8.49
N LYS A 11 23.70 18.31 -8.81
CA LYS A 11 22.39 18.72 -9.35
C LYS A 11 21.58 19.55 -8.35
N ALA A 12 21.51 19.13 -7.09
CA ALA A 12 20.81 19.88 -6.04
C ALA A 12 21.44 21.26 -5.80
N SER A 13 22.77 21.33 -5.75
CA SER A 13 23.49 22.60 -5.60
C SER A 13 23.28 23.54 -6.79
N PHE A 14 23.24 23.00 -8.01
CA PHE A 14 22.94 23.79 -9.21
C PHE A 14 21.52 24.36 -9.19
N ILE A 15 20.53 23.54 -8.83
CA ILE A 15 19.13 23.97 -8.70
C ILE A 15 19.00 25.08 -7.66
N LEU A 16 19.63 24.94 -6.49
CA LEU A 16 19.63 25.97 -5.45
C LEU A 16 20.26 27.28 -5.94
N ALA A 17 21.39 27.21 -6.66
CA ALA A 17 22.04 28.39 -7.21
C ALA A 17 21.17 29.11 -8.25
N VAL A 18 20.50 28.37 -9.14
CA VAL A 18 19.57 28.94 -10.13
C VAL A 18 18.35 29.57 -9.43
N SER A 19 17.81 28.94 -8.40
CA SER A 19 16.67 29.47 -7.63
C SER A 19 17.03 30.74 -6.85
N VAL A 20 18.22 30.81 -6.25
CA VAL A 20 18.68 32.01 -5.53
C VAL A 20 18.90 33.16 -6.49
N THR A 21 19.57 32.90 -7.62
CA THR A 21 19.84 33.95 -8.62
C THR A 21 18.56 34.46 -9.28
N SER A 22 17.61 33.59 -9.62
CA SER A 22 16.32 34.01 -10.17
C SER A 22 15.50 34.81 -9.15
N TYR A 23 15.48 34.40 -7.88
CA TYR A 23 14.86 35.16 -6.80
C TYR A 23 15.45 36.56 -6.66
N SER A 24 16.79 36.69 -6.67
CA SER A 24 17.47 37.98 -6.61
C SER A 24 17.10 38.89 -7.79
N VAL A 25 17.08 38.37 -9.02
CA VAL A 25 16.71 39.15 -10.21
C VAL A 25 15.25 39.64 -10.11
N ILE A 26 14.33 38.78 -9.69
CA ILE A 26 12.91 39.13 -9.53
C ILE A 26 12.74 40.17 -8.41
N ALA A 27 13.42 39.99 -7.27
CA ALA A 27 13.38 40.94 -6.16
C ALA A 27 13.88 42.33 -6.58
N THR A 28 15.01 42.40 -7.29
CA THR A 28 15.57 43.66 -7.80
C THR A 28 14.68 44.31 -8.86
N TYR A 29 14.10 43.52 -9.77
CA TYR A 29 13.17 44.02 -10.77
C TYR A 29 11.92 44.65 -10.14
N LEU A 30 11.28 43.95 -9.20
CA LEU A 30 10.08 44.43 -8.51
C LEU A 30 10.35 45.68 -7.66
N TYR A 31 11.52 45.75 -7.02
CA TYR A 31 11.94 46.92 -6.26
C TYR A 31 12.13 48.14 -7.17
N ASN A 32 12.84 47.99 -8.30
CA ASN A 32 13.15 49.10 -9.20
C ASN A 32 11.94 49.58 -10.02
N CYS A 33 11.10 48.65 -10.51
CA CYS A 33 9.98 48.99 -11.38
C CYS A 33 8.70 49.35 -10.61
N HIS A 34 8.50 48.79 -9.41
CA HIS A 34 7.24 48.93 -8.68
C HIS A 34 7.41 49.42 -7.23
N GLN A 35 8.64 49.68 -6.75
CA GLN A 35 8.93 50.01 -5.34
C GLN A 35 8.39 48.98 -4.32
N ILE A 36 8.19 47.73 -4.75
CA ILE A 36 7.72 46.66 -3.88
C ILE A 36 8.93 46.01 -3.23
N ASN A 37 9.03 46.08 -1.90
CA ASN A 37 10.04 45.35 -1.16
C ASN A 37 9.60 43.90 -0.96
N LEU A 38 10.09 42.99 -1.81
CA LEU A 38 9.71 41.58 -1.77
C LEU A 38 9.95 40.93 -0.39
N MET A 39 10.95 41.42 0.36
CA MET A 39 11.30 40.93 1.70
C MET A 39 10.18 41.13 2.72
N GLU A 40 9.36 42.18 2.57
CA GLU A 40 8.23 42.49 3.45
C GLU A 40 7.13 41.42 3.33
N TYR A 41 7.00 40.79 2.17
CA TYR A 41 6.02 39.74 1.89
C TYR A 41 6.58 38.34 2.09
N THR A 42 7.82 38.08 1.70
CA THR A 42 8.41 36.73 1.85
C THR A 42 8.68 36.36 3.29
N THR A 43 9.05 37.32 4.15
CA THR A 43 9.31 37.06 5.57
C THR A 43 8.10 36.48 6.32
N PRO A 44 6.90 37.09 6.30
CA PRO A 44 5.73 36.52 6.97
C PRO A 44 5.26 35.20 6.35
N ILE A 45 5.43 35.02 5.03
CA ILE A 45 5.09 33.76 4.35
C ILE A 45 6.00 32.62 4.85
N ILE A 46 7.31 32.83 4.92
CA ILE A 46 8.25 31.83 5.42
C ILE A 46 7.96 31.51 6.89
N LEU A 47 7.74 32.53 7.73
CA LEU A 47 7.38 32.33 9.14
C LEU A 47 6.07 31.55 9.31
N SER A 48 5.06 31.85 8.48
CA SER A 48 3.78 31.13 8.47
C SER A 48 3.96 29.65 8.14
N ILE A 49 4.77 29.33 7.12
CA ILE A 49 5.07 27.94 6.73
C ILE A 49 5.82 27.21 7.85
N VAL A 50 6.80 27.84 8.49
CA VAL A 50 7.54 27.26 9.62
C VAL A 50 6.60 26.97 10.80
N LEU A 51 5.73 27.92 11.15
CA LEU A 51 4.74 27.71 12.21
C LEU A 51 3.73 26.60 11.87
N LEU A 52 3.27 26.53 10.61
CA LEU A 52 2.33 25.51 10.14
C LEU A 52 2.97 24.11 10.21
N THR A 53 4.22 23.97 9.77
CA THR A 53 4.94 22.68 9.80
C THR A 53 5.21 22.21 11.23
N LEU A 54 5.62 23.12 12.13
CA LEU A 54 5.79 22.81 13.55
C LEU A 54 4.46 22.42 14.22
N SER A 55 3.39 23.15 13.93
CA SER A 55 2.05 22.85 14.46
C SER A 55 1.54 21.51 13.95
N CYS A 56 1.75 21.21 12.67
CA CYS A 56 1.39 19.92 12.07
C CYS A 56 2.15 18.76 12.71
N ALA A 57 3.46 18.90 12.93
CA ALA A 57 4.27 17.88 13.60
C ALA A 57 3.83 17.67 15.07
N PHE A 58 3.50 18.76 15.77
CA PHE A 58 2.99 18.69 17.14
C PHE A 58 1.62 18.01 17.21
N SER A 59 0.69 18.39 16.33
CA SER A 59 -0.62 17.75 16.18
C SER A 59 -0.46 16.28 15.85
N GLN A 60 0.39 15.90 14.89
CA GLN A 60 0.62 14.49 14.53
C GLN A 60 1.08 13.67 15.74
N ARG A 61 2.00 14.21 16.55
CA ARG A 61 2.49 13.55 17.77
C ARG A 61 1.42 13.45 18.87
N PHE A 62 0.60 14.49 19.01
CA PHE A 62 -0.48 14.52 19.99
C PHE A 62 -1.63 13.59 19.60
N PHE A 63 -2.09 13.65 18.34
CA PHE A 63 -3.09 12.74 17.78
C PHE A 63 -2.62 11.28 17.85
N TYR A 64 -1.37 10.99 17.51
CA TYR A 64 -0.82 9.64 17.61
C TYR A 64 -0.87 9.09 19.05
N ARG A 65 -0.45 9.89 20.04
CA ARG A 65 -0.52 9.51 21.46
C ARG A 65 -1.94 9.42 21.98
N TYR A 66 -2.83 10.30 21.53
CA TYR A 66 -4.23 10.33 21.91
C TYR A 66 -5.00 9.13 21.35
N LEU A 67 -4.78 8.77 20.08
CA LEU A 67 -5.40 7.62 19.43
C LEU A 67 -4.97 6.30 20.08
N ILE A 68 -3.69 6.15 20.42
CA ILE A 68 -3.19 4.97 21.14
C ILE A 68 -3.77 4.89 22.55
N LYS A 69 -3.87 6.03 23.25
CA LYS A 69 -4.33 6.06 24.64
C LYS A 69 -5.85 5.84 24.78
N ASN A 70 -6.63 6.28 23.81
CA ASN A 70 -8.10 6.25 23.89
C ASN A 70 -8.75 5.14 23.04
N ASN A 71 -7.96 4.26 22.41
CA ASN A 71 -8.45 3.17 21.53
C ASN A 71 -9.56 3.62 20.56
N VAL A 72 -9.48 4.87 20.07
CA VAL A 72 -10.48 5.44 19.16
C VAL A 72 -10.23 4.85 17.79
N CYS A 73 -10.85 3.70 17.56
CA CYS A 73 -10.99 3.10 16.25
C CYS A 73 -11.79 4.07 15.39
N ILE A 74 -11.12 4.86 14.54
CA ILE A 74 -11.78 5.71 13.54
C ILE A 74 -12.35 4.76 12.47
N SER A 75 -13.49 4.16 12.78
CA SER A 75 -14.33 3.45 11.82
C SER A 75 -15.20 4.48 11.11
N PHE A 76 -14.72 5.00 9.97
CA PHE A 76 -15.56 5.74 9.05
C PHE A 76 -16.20 4.76 8.07
N GLY A 77 -17.44 4.35 8.37
CA GLY A 77 -18.37 3.85 7.35
C GLY A 77 -18.97 2.47 7.58
N LYS A 78 -20.00 2.38 8.44
CA LYS A 78 -21.36 1.86 8.10
C LYS A 78 -22.18 1.70 9.38
N GLN A 79 -23.18 2.56 9.55
CA GLN A 79 -24.40 2.18 10.25
C GLN A 79 -25.29 1.39 9.28
N LYS A 80 -25.78 0.24 9.71
CA LYS A 80 -27.11 -0.29 9.39
C LYS A 80 -27.52 -1.31 10.46
N GLU A 81 -28.71 -1.06 11.00
CA GLU A 81 -29.65 -1.90 11.80
C GLU A 81 -29.61 -3.41 11.49
N SER A 82 -30.09 -4.35 12.30
CA SER A 82 -30.95 -4.43 13.51
C SER A 82 -30.74 -5.86 14.09
N ILE A 83 -31.06 -6.19 15.35
CA ILE A 83 -32.34 -6.79 15.78
C ILE A 83 -32.29 -6.94 17.32
N PRO A 84 -33.41 -6.78 18.06
CA PRO A 84 -33.48 -6.85 19.51
C PRO A 84 -33.64 -8.28 20.02
N LEU A 85 -32.96 -8.65 21.12
CA LEU A 85 -33.28 -9.85 21.88
C LEU A 85 -34.07 -9.47 23.14
N GLU A 86 -35.35 -9.78 23.09
CA GLU A 86 -36.29 -9.85 24.19
C GLU A 86 -35.92 -11.03 25.09
N ILE A 87 -35.64 -10.80 26.38
CA ILE A 87 -35.76 -11.84 27.42
C ILE A 87 -36.52 -11.25 28.59
N THR A 88 -37.72 -11.79 28.76
CA THR A 88 -38.71 -11.63 29.81
C THR A 88 -38.11 -11.85 31.21
N GLN A 89 -38.34 -10.92 32.12
CA GLN A 89 -38.19 -11.10 33.57
C GLN A 89 -39.59 -11.12 34.21
N PRO A 90 -39.95 -12.13 35.03
CA PRO A 90 -41.10 -12.02 35.91
C PRO A 90 -40.71 -11.35 37.24
N SER A 91 -41.63 -10.52 37.70
CA SER A 91 -41.66 -9.74 38.94
C SER A 91 -41.93 -10.63 40.16
N ASP A 92 -41.31 -10.35 41.31
CA ASP A 92 -42.01 -9.84 42.51
C ASP A 92 -41.14 -9.81 43.79
N THR A 93 -41.02 -8.60 44.34
CA THR A 93 -41.03 -8.11 45.74
C THR A 93 -40.83 -9.10 46.92
N LEU A 94 -39.82 -8.81 47.78
CA LEU A 94 -39.94 -8.49 49.24
C LEU A 94 -38.54 -8.54 49.93
N THR A 95 -38.17 -7.46 50.63
CA THR A 95 -37.02 -7.30 51.56
C THR A 95 -37.36 -7.83 52.97
N PRO A 96 -36.45 -7.85 53.97
CA PRO A 96 -34.98 -8.11 53.99
C PRO A 96 -34.56 -9.05 55.15
N GLU A 97 -33.53 -9.90 55.02
CA GLU A 97 -32.79 -10.36 56.21
C GLU A 97 -31.37 -10.84 55.88
N VAL A 98 -30.49 -10.62 56.84
CA VAL A 98 -29.03 -10.73 56.80
C VAL A 98 -28.60 -12.20 56.77
N GLU A 99 -27.80 -12.59 55.77
CA GLU A 99 -26.89 -13.73 55.91
C GLU A 99 -25.61 -13.48 55.12
N VAL A 100 -24.49 -13.44 55.83
CA VAL A 100 -23.14 -13.32 55.28
C VAL A 100 -22.79 -14.65 54.62
N ILE A 101 -23.11 -14.78 53.33
CA ILE A 101 -22.61 -15.86 52.49
C ILE A 101 -21.35 -15.32 51.80
N GLU A 102 -20.18 -15.81 52.23
CA GLU A 102 -18.95 -15.68 51.44
C GLU A 102 -19.13 -16.42 50.12
N VAL A 103 -19.66 -15.71 49.12
CA VAL A 103 -19.66 -16.17 47.73
C VAL A 103 -18.18 -16.25 47.34
N PRO A 104 -17.62 -17.44 47.02
CA PRO A 104 -16.29 -17.51 46.48
C PRO A 104 -16.35 -16.69 45.19
N THR A 105 -15.56 -15.63 45.15
CA THR A 105 -15.46 -14.80 43.96
C THR A 105 -14.75 -15.66 42.92
N VAL A 106 -15.53 -16.45 42.18
CA VAL A 106 -15.10 -17.11 40.96
C VAL A 106 -14.67 -15.95 40.08
N LYS A 107 -13.36 -15.67 40.06
CA LYS A 107 -12.77 -14.81 39.05
C LYS A 107 -13.05 -15.55 37.74
N ASN A 108 -14.13 -15.18 37.06
CA ASN A 108 -14.30 -15.53 35.67
C ASN A 108 -13.08 -14.94 34.97
N ASP A 109 -12.11 -15.78 34.66
CA ASP A 109 -10.99 -15.38 33.84
C ASP A 109 -11.51 -15.27 32.42
N TYR A 110 -12.01 -14.09 32.07
CA TYR A 110 -12.52 -13.79 30.73
C TYR A 110 -11.43 -13.88 29.64
N THR A 111 -10.18 -14.19 30.01
CA THR A 111 -9.04 -14.36 29.09
C THR A 111 -8.65 -15.81 28.87
N ASP A 112 -9.38 -16.76 29.46
CA ASP A 112 -9.25 -18.18 29.16
C ASP A 112 -9.43 -18.44 27.65
N GLY A 113 -8.48 -19.16 27.04
CA GLY A 113 -8.45 -19.42 25.59
C GLY A 113 -7.96 -18.26 24.69
N TYR A 114 -7.50 -17.13 25.24
CA TYR A 114 -6.96 -16.01 24.42
C TYR A 114 -5.80 -16.47 23.52
N ASP A 115 -4.79 -17.12 24.08
CA ASP A 115 -3.60 -17.56 23.34
C ASP A 115 -3.96 -18.59 22.25
N GLU A 116 -4.90 -19.50 22.54
CA GLU A 116 -5.42 -20.47 21.56
C GLU A 116 -6.14 -19.76 20.41
N ARG A 117 -6.94 -18.72 20.70
CA ARG A 117 -7.62 -17.93 19.67
C ARG A 117 -6.64 -17.13 18.82
N ILE A 118 -5.55 -16.60 19.39
CA ILE A 118 -4.50 -15.92 18.64
C ILE A 118 -3.79 -16.91 17.71
N ALA A 119 -3.41 -18.09 18.21
CA ALA A 119 -2.77 -19.12 17.40
C ALA A 119 -3.65 -19.58 16.22
N GLU A 120 -4.96 -19.73 16.45
CA GLU A 120 -5.90 -20.08 15.38
C GLU A 120 -5.98 -18.98 14.30
N ILE A 121 -6.06 -17.71 14.70
CA ILE A 121 -6.07 -16.57 13.76
C ILE A 121 -4.78 -16.51 12.94
N GLU A 122 -3.63 -16.78 13.56
CA GLU A 122 -2.34 -16.81 12.87
C GLU A 122 -2.27 -17.98 11.88
N ARG A 123 -2.78 -19.15 12.24
CA ARG A 123 -2.89 -20.30 11.35
C ARG A 123 -3.79 -20.02 10.15
N GLU A 124 -4.99 -19.51 10.38
CA GLU A 124 -5.93 -19.13 9.30
C GLU A 124 -5.29 -18.11 8.34
N LYS A 125 -4.56 -17.11 8.88
CA LYS A 125 -3.83 -16.14 8.06
C LYS A 125 -2.69 -16.77 7.26
N ALA A 126 -1.94 -17.70 7.86
CA ALA A 126 -0.84 -18.38 7.18
C ALA A 126 -1.35 -19.28 6.06
N GLU A 127 -2.43 -20.03 6.31
CA GLU A 127 -3.11 -20.85 5.31
C GLU A 127 -3.66 -19.99 4.17
N GLN A 128 -4.33 -18.87 4.49
CA GLN A 128 -4.81 -17.92 3.50
C GLN A 128 -3.67 -17.35 2.67
N GLN A 129 -2.56 -16.96 3.30
CA GLN A 129 -1.40 -16.41 2.60
C GLN A 129 -0.75 -17.44 1.67
N ALA A 130 -0.65 -18.70 2.10
CA ALA A 130 -0.15 -19.80 1.28
C ALA A 130 -1.07 -20.06 0.07
N ASP A 131 -2.38 -20.00 0.26
CA ASP A 131 -3.37 -20.19 -0.80
C ASP A 131 -3.33 -19.06 -1.83
N ILE A 132 -3.24 -17.80 -1.37
CA ILE A 132 -3.02 -16.63 -2.23
C ILE A 132 -1.76 -16.83 -3.06
N MET A 133 -0.64 -17.23 -2.45
CA MET A 133 0.62 -17.42 -3.15
C MET A 133 0.51 -18.52 -4.21
N ARG A 134 -0.10 -19.66 -3.88
CA ARG A 134 -0.36 -20.74 -4.84
C ARG A 134 -1.10 -20.23 -6.07
N VAL A 135 -2.19 -19.48 -5.86
CA VAL A 135 -2.99 -18.90 -6.95
C VAL A 135 -2.19 -17.87 -7.76
N MET A 136 -1.29 -17.09 -7.14
CA MET A 136 -0.39 -16.18 -7.86
C MET A 136 0.58 -16.94 -8.77
N HIS A 137 1.14 -18.07 -8.32
CA HIS A 137 2.02 -18.90 -9.15
C HIS A 137 1.27 -19.56 -10.31
N GLU A 138 0.05 -20.05 -10.09
CA GLU A 138 -0.79 -20.60 -11.16
C GLU A 138 -1.09 -19.56 -12.24
N TYR A 139 -1.53 -18.37 -11.83
CA TYR A 139 -1.79 -17.26 -12.76
C TYR A 139 -0.53 -16.81 -13.49
N THR A 140 0.61 -16.73 -12.79
CA THR A 140 1.89 -16.37 -13.39
C THR A 140 2.29 -17.36 -14.49
N THR A 141 2.12 -18.66 -14.22
CA THR A 141 2.39 -19.71 -15.22
C THR A 141 1.45 -19.56 -16.42
N TYR A 142 0.14 -19.48 -16.15
CA TYR A 142 -0.89 -19.36 -17.18
C TYR A 142 -0.67 -18.16 -18.10
N SER A 143 -0.38 -16.98 -17.52
CA SER A 143 -0.27 -15.72 -18.26
C SER A 143 1.10 -15.50 -18.91
N MET A 144 2.18 -16.09 -18.40
CA MET A 144 3.54 -15.73 -18.81
C MET A 144 4.28 -16.82 -19.61
N ALA A 145 3.82 -18.08 -19.58
CA ALA A 145 4.54 -19.20 -20.19
C ALA A 145 4.72 -19.07 -21.72
N GLU A 146 3.77 -18.43 -22.42
CA GLU A 146 3.92 -18.20 -23.87
C GLU A 146 5.06 -17.21 -24.18
N PHE A 147 5.38 -16.31 -23.25
CA PHE A 147 6.30 -15.20 -23.45
C PHE A 147 7.70 -15.43 -22.86
N LEU A 148 7.83 -16.30 -21.86
CA LEU A 148 9.08 -16.49 -21.11
C LEU A 148 9.70 -17.87 -21.38
N SER A 149 11.03 -17.92 -21.35
CA SER A 149 11.74 -19.20 -21.27
C SER A 149 11.39 -19.91 -19.95
N LYS A 150 11.65 -21.21 -19.85
CA LYS A 150 11.41 -21.95 -18.61
C LYS A 150 12.21 -21.37 -17.44
N ASP A 151 13.47 -20.98 -17.69
CA ASP A 151 14.36 -20.42 -16.67
C ASP A 151 13.93 -19.00 -16.24
N ASP A 152 13.49 -18.17 -17.20
CA ASP A 152 12.94 -16.85 -16.90
C ASP A 152 11.60 -16.96 -16.14
N LEU A 153 10.79 -17.98 -16.43
CA LEU A 153 9.54 -18.22 -15.70
C LEU A 153 9.81 -18.66 -14.25
N ILE A 154 10.80 -19.53 -14.02
CA ILE A 154 11.26 -19.89 -12.68
C ILE A 154 11.70 -18.63 -11.92
N THR A 155 12.53 -17.81 -12.56
CA THR A 155 12.99 -16.53 -11.99
C THR A 155 11.83 -15.58 -11.70
N LEU A 156 10.81 -15.54 -12.55
CA LEU A 156 9.60 -14.74 -12.30
C LEU A 156 8.85 -15.23 -11.05
N HIS A 157 8.75 -16.54 -10.82
CA HIS A 157 8.14 -17.05 -9.58
C HIS A 157 8.90 -16.62 -8.33
N GLU A 158 10.24 -16.68 -8.33
CA GLU A 158 11.07 -16.16 -7.23
C GLU A 158 10.87 -14.65 -7.01
N ASN A 159 10.72 -13.90 -8.09
CA ASN A 159 10.43 -12.47 -8.03
C ASN A 159 9.05 -12.18 -7.45
N ILE A 160 8.03 -13.00 -7.74
CA ILE A 160 6.67 -12.85 -7.17
C ILE A 160 6.67 -13.12 -5.66
N GLU A 161 7.38 -14.15 -5.22
CA GLU A 161 7.63 -14.42 -3.79
C GLU A 161 8.27 -13.20 -3.13
N SER A 162 9.37 -12.70 -3.69
CA SER A 162 10.06 -11.52 -3.17
C SER A 162 9.16 -10.27 -3.18
N PHE A 163 8.29 -10.14 -4.19
CA PHE A 163 7.36 -9.01 -4.34
C PHE A 163 6.29 -9.01 -3.24
N ALA A 164 5.74 -10.18 -2.91
CA ALA A 164 4.78 -10.33 -1.83
C ALA A 164 5.40 -10.01 -0.45
N HIS A 165 6.69 -10.31 -0.26
CA HIS A 165 7.42 -10.02 0.97
C HIS A 165 8.06 -8.62 1.01
N GLY A 166 7.94 -7.82 -0.06
CA GLY A 166 8.50 -6.47 -0.14
C GLY A 166 10.04 -6.42 -0.26
N GLN A 167 10.67 -7.51 -0.69
CA GLN A 167 12.13 -7.70 -0.77
C GLN A 167 12.67 -7.26 -2.14
N SER A 168 12.67 -5.95 -2.40
CA SER A 168 13.03 -5.41 -3.71
C SER A 168 14.48 -5.62 -4.14
N ASP A 169 15.37 -5.88 -3.18
CA ASP A 169 16.79 -6.16 -3.38
C ASP A 169 17.04 -7.55 -4.00
N LEU A 170 16.09 -8.48 -3.86
CA LEU A 170 16.20 -9.84 -4.38
C LEU A 170 15.71 -9.98 -5.83
N TYR A 171 15.16 -8.92 -6.41
CA TYR A 171 14.62 -8.97 -7.76
C TYR A 171 15.70 -9.24 -8.81
N LYS A 172 15.44 -10.22 -9.66
CA LYS A 172 16.29 -10.60 -10.78
C LYS A 172 15.66 -10.15 -12.11
N PRO A 173 16.43 -9.53 -13.01
CA PRO A 173 15.93 -9.16 -14.32
C PRO A 173 15.65 -10.42 -15.17
N ILE A 174 14.56 -10.39 -15.92
CA ILE A 174 14.13 -11.41 -16.87
C ILE A 174 13.83 -10.75 -18.22
N ARG A 175 13.68 -11.57 -19.26
CA ARG A 175 13.38 -11.07 -20.61
C ARG A 175 12.39 -11.98 -21.32
N SER A 176 11.48 -11.35 -22.08
CA SER A 176 10.62 -12.07 -23.00
C SER A 176 11.39 -12.67 -24.17
N LYS A 177 10.84 -13.76 -24.73
CA LYS A 177 11.39 -14.41 -25.93
C LYS A 177 11.39 -13.43 -27.10
N PHE A 178 12.33 -13.64 -28.02
CA PHE A 178 12.47 -12.79 -29.20
C PHE A 178 11.34 -12.97 -30.22
N ASP A 179 10.77 -14.17 -30.32
CA ASP A 179 9.71 -14.55 -31.26
C ASP A 179 8.31 -14.13 -30.79
N ASN A 180 8.09 -14.03 -29.47
CA ASN A 180 6.84 -13.58 -28.86
C ASN A 180 7.13 -12.59 -27.72
N PRO A 181 7.54 -11.35 -28.04
CA PRO A 181 7.91 -10.37 -27.02
C PRO A 181 6.70 -9.87 -26.24
N LEU A 182 6.87 -9.67 -24.92
CA LEU A 182 5.87 -9.02 -24.08
C LEU A 182 5.81 -7.53 -24.42
N ASN A 183 4.60 -7.02 -24.66
CA ASN A 183 4.41 -5.60 -24.82
C ASN A 183 4.18 -4.91 -23.46
N THR A 184 4.38 -3.59 -23.43
CA THR A 184 4.25 -2.76 -22.23
C THR A 184 2.86 -2.82 -21.61
N LEU A 185 1.80 -3.06 -22.39
CA LEU A 185 0.42 -3.11 -21.88
C LEU A 185 0.17 -4.42 -21.12
N ASP A 186 0.59 -5.56 -21.68
CA ASP A 186 0.51 -6.87 -21.04
C ASP A 186 1.26 -6.89 -19.70
N ILE A 187 2.48 -6.34 -19.66
CA ILE A 187 3.29 -6.27 -18.42
C ILE A 187 2.58 -5.43 -17.35
N ARG A 188 1.94 -4.33 -17.74
CA ARG A 188 1.20 -3.45 -16.81
C ARG A 188 -0.03 -4.14 -16.24
N HIS A 189 -0.80 -4.83 -17.07
CA HIS A 189 -1.97 -5.59 -16.62
C HIS A 189 -1.56 -6.76 -15.73
N PHE A 190 -0.52 -7.50 -16.13
CA PHE A 190 0.03 -8.61 -15.36
C PHE A 190 0.32 -8.20 -13.91
N VAL A 191 1.12 -7.14 -13.71
CA VAL A 191 1.45 -6.71 -12.35
C VAL A 191 0.26 -6.12 -11.62
N TRP A 192 -0.65 -5.43 -12.32
CA TRP A 192 -1.83 -4.87 -11.66
C TRP A 192 -2.73 -5.97 -11.10
N ASN A 193 -2.96 -7.03 -11.88
CA ASN A 193 -3.78 -8.17 -11.48
C ASN A 193 -3.24 -8.89 -10.24
N ILE A 194 -1.92 -8.99 -10.11
CA ILE A 194 -1.23 -9.54 -8.94
C ILE A 194 -1.25 -8.54 -7.77
N GLY A 195 -0.86 -7.30 -8.03
CA GLY A 195 -0.70 -6.26 -7.02
C GLY A 195 -2.00 -5.97 -6.26
N ILE A 196 -3.15 -5.96 -6.94
CA ILE A 196 -4.44 -5.75 -6.28
C ILE A 196 -4.79 -6.88 -5.30
N ARG A 197 -4.41 -8.13 -5.60
CA ARG A 197 -4.67 -9.31 -4.76
C ARG A 197 -3.72 -9.42 -3.58
N LEU A 198 -2.47 -9.00 -3.78
CA LEU A 198 -1.48 -8.88 -2.71
C LEU A 198 -1.62 -7.58 -1.89
N ASN A 199 -2.61 -6.74 -2.22
CA ASN A 199 -2.81 -5.42 -1.60
C ASN A 199 -1.56 -4.53 -1.66
N ILE A 200 -0.82 -4.60 -2.78
CA ILE A 200 0.41 -3.84 -3.01
C ILE A 200 0.09 -2.52 -3.73
N PRO A 201 0.63 -1.37 -3.26
CA PRO A 201 0.45 -0.08 -3.91
C PRO A 201 0.91 -0.03 -5.36
N VAL A 202 0.26 0.79 -6.18
CA VAL A 202 0.56 0.91 -7.62
C VAL A 202 1.98 1.41 -7.90
N GLU A 203 2.56 2.22 -7.01
CA GLU A 203 3.94 2.67 -7.08
C GLU A 203 4.92 1.50 -6.97
N LYS A 204 4.65 0.59 -6.03
CA LYS A 204 5.45 -0.63 -5.83
C LYS A 204 5.30 -1.62 -6.97
N CYS A 205 4.10 -1.73 -7.54
CA CYS A 205 3.89 -2.49 -8.77
C CYS A 205 4.74 -1.94 -9.94
N ALA A 206 4.78 -0.61 -10.10
CA ALA A 206 5.59 0.04 -11.14
C ALA A 206 7.10 -0.15 -10.93
N GLU A 207 7.58 -0.02 -9.69
CA GLU A 207 8.98 -0.32 -9.33
C GLU A 207 9.36 -1.77 -9.65
N PHE A 208 8.48 -2.73 -9.30
CA PHE A 208 8.68 -4.15 -9.54
C PHE A 208 8.87 -4.45 -11.02
N ILE A 209 7.89 -4.11 -11.88
CA ILE A 209 7.99 -4.40 -13.32
C ILE A 209 9.16 -3.68 -13.99
N LYS A 210 9.46 -2.44 -13.56
CA LYS A 210 10.58 -1.67 -14.12
C LYS A 210 11.93 -2.33 -13.80
N THR A 211 12.02 -3.01 -12.67
CA THR A 211 13.22 -3.72 -12.22
C THR A 211 13.38 -5.06 -12.92
N ILE A 212 12.31 -5.87 -13.01
CA ILE A 212 12.39 -7.22 -13.58
C ILE A 212 12.30 -7.25 -15.11
N PHE A 213 11.66 -6.26 -15.76
CA PHE A 213 11.59 -6.12 -17.22
C PHE A 213 12.32 -4.86 -17.73
N PRO A 214 13.64 -4.74 -17.49
CA PRO A 214 14.37 -3.51 -17.81
C PRO A 214 14.47 -3.27 -19.32
N HIS A 215 14.41 -4.33 -20.13
CA HIS A 215 14.54 -4.24 -21.59
C HIS A 215 13.21 -3.79 -22.24
N GLU A 216 12.11 -4.46 -21.91
CA GLU A 216 10.76 -4.19 -22.42
C GLU A 216 10.28 -2.80 -22.00
N LEU A 217 10.61 -2.40 -20.76
CA LEU A 217 10.19 -1.12 -20.20
C LEU A 217 11.26 -0.04 -20.25
N LYS A 218 12.33 -0.20 -21.06
CA LYS A 218 13.49 0.73 -21.07
C LYS A 218 13.10 2.21 -21.16
N ASN A 219 12.11 2.54 -22.00
CA ASN A 219 11.67 3.91 -22.28
C ASN A 219 10.53 4.40 -21.35
N ALA A 220 9.96 3.53 -20.52
CA ALA A 220 8.88 3.89 -19.62
C ALA A 220 9.42 4.48 -18.31
N THR A 221 8.89 5.62 -17.86
CA THR A 221 9.24 6.19 -16.55
C THR A 221 8.41 5.53 -15.44
N LEU A 222 8.92 5.52 -14.20
CA LEU A 222 8.16 5.01 -13.06
C LEU A 222 6.82 5.74 -12.89
N PHE A 223 6.82 7.07 -13.07
CA PHE A 223 5.61 7.88 -13.02
C PHE A 223 4.60 7.49 -14.10
N TYR A 224 5.06 7.27 -15.34
CA TYR A 224 4.17 6.81 -16.41
C TYR A 224 3.56 5.45 -16.06
N LEU A 225 4.38 4.50 -15.60
CA LEU A 225 3.92 3.15 -15.27
C LEU A 225 2.86 3.19 -14.16
N SER A 226 3.12 3.88 -13.04
CA SER A 226 2.20 3.93 -11.90
C SER A 226 0.84 4.55 -12.25
N LYS A 227 0.80 5.49 -13.21
CA LYS A 227 -0.44 6.11 -13.70
C LYS A 227 -1.20 5.26 -14.72
N ASN A 228 -0.53 4.34 -15.41
CA ASN A 228 -1.09 3.64 -16.58
C ASN A 228 -1.23 2.13 -16.39
N LEU A 229 -1.12 1.60 -15.16
CA LEU A 229 -1.25 0.17 -14.89
C LEU A 229 -2.60 -0.42 -15.35
N ARG A 230 -3.66 0.39 -15.34
CA ARG A 230 -5.04 0.00 -15.66
C ARG A 230 -5.54 0.52 -17.00
N THR A 231 -4.67 1.09 -17.82
CA THR A 231 -5.07 1.66 -19.12
C THR A 231 -5.56 0.54 -20.02
N THR A 232 -6.78 0.61 -20.53
CA THR A 232 -7.35 -0.43 -21.39
C THR A 232 -6.78 -0.38 -22.81
N GLY A 233 -6.81 -1.52 -23.50
CA GLY A 233 -6.35 -1.65 -24.88
C GLY A 233 -6.33 -3.11 -25.33
N ILE A 234 -5.90 -3.34 -26.57
CA ILE A 234 -5.73 -4.68 -27.13
C ILE A 234 -4.49 -5.29 -26.48
N CYS A 235 -4.69 -6.35 -25.70
CA CYS A 235 -3.68 -7.05 -24.92
C CYS A 235 -4.00 -8.56 -24.89
N LYS A 236 -2.98 -9.37 -24.68
CA LYS A 236 -3.12 -10.81 -24.45
C LYS A 236 -3.40 -11.12 -22.98
N ILE A 237 -2.89 -10.27 -22.07
CA ILE A 237 -3.16 -10.36 -20.64
C ILE A 237 -4.21 -9.28 -20.28
N PRO A 238 -5.50 -9.63 -20.13
CA PRO A 238 -6.54 -8.68 -19.78
C PRO A 238 -6.46 -8.29 -18.29
N LEU A 239 -7.03 -7.13 -17.95
CA LEU A 239 -7.25 -6.76 -16.55
C LEU A 239 -8.26 -7.73 -15.91
N ASP A 240 -7.89 -8.28 -14.76
CA ASP A 240 -8.70 -9.20 -13.97
C ASP A 240 -9.00 -8.56 -12.61
N ILE A 241 -10.19 -7.98 -12.50
CA ILE A 241 -10.67 -7.27 -11.31
C ILE A 241 -11.33 -8.30 -10.37
N PRO A 242 -10.78 -8.56 -9.17
CA PRO A 242 -11.39 -9.50 -8.24
C PRO A 242 -12.68 -8.93 -7.63
N LEU A 243 -13.61 -9.82 -7.26
CA LEU A 243 -14.73 -9.45 -6.39
C LEU A 243 -14.21 -9.14 -4.98
N LYS A 244 -15.00 -8.41 -4.19
CA LYS A 244 -14.58 -7.96 -2.87
C LYS A 244 -14.28 -9.17 -1.96
N GLY A 245 -13.03 -9.29 -1.53
CA GLY A 245 -12.56 -10.38 -0.66
C GLY A 245 -12.10 -11.63 -1.41
N GLU A 246 -12.20 -11.65 -2.74
CA GLU A 246 -11.66 -12.74 -3.56
C GLU A 246 -10.24 -12.45 -4.04
N TYR A 247 -9.43 -13.49 -4.17
CA TYR A 247 -8.08 -13.43 -4.75
C TYR A 247 -7.90 -14.40 -5.93
N TYR A 248 -8.94 -15.15 -6.31
CA TYR A 248 -8.92 -16.02 -7.48
C TYR A 248 -8.97 -15.22 -8.78
N PHE A 249 -8.34 -15.75 -9.83
CA PHE A 249 -8.37 -15.15 -11.17
C PHE A 249 -9.52 -15.76 -11.97
N ASN A 250 -10.29 -14.92 -12.66
CA ASN A 250 -11.42 -15.38 -13.45
C ASN A 250 -10.96 -16.23 -14.65
N CYS A 251 -9.78 -15.94 -15.19
CA CYS A 251 -9.18 -16.75 -16.26
C CYS A 251 -8.77 -18.17 -15.83
N LEU A 252 -8.68 -18.45 -14.52
CA LEU A 252 -8.34 -19.77 -13.99
C LEU A 252 -9.57 -20.56 -13.53
N LYS A 253 -10.75 -19.93 -13.49
CA LYS A 253 -12.00 -20.65 -13.20
C LYS A 253 -12.22 -21.60 -14.38
N LYS A 254 -12.16 -22.92 -14.11
CA LYS A 254 -12.52 -23.93 -15.11
C LYS A 254 -13.95 -23.62 -15.58
N SER A 255 -14.18 -23.61 -16.89
CA SER A 255 -15.56 -23.74 -17.37
C SER A 255 -16.04 -25.10 -16.91
N ASP A 256 -17.04 -25.12 -16.03
CA ASP A 256 -17.79 -26.32 -15.74
C ASP A 256 -18.60 -26.65 -17.01
N ASP A 257 -17.94 -27.32 -17.97
CA ASP A 257 -18.57 -27.95 -19.15
C ASP A 257 -18.63 -29.47 -18.96
#